data_AF-A0A6A0QVM9-F1
#
_entry.id   AF-A0A6A0QVM9-F1
#
_cell.length_a   1.000
_cell.length_b   1.000
_cell.length_c   1.000
_cell.angle_alpha   90.00
_cell.angle_beta   90.00
_cell.angle_gamma   90.00
#
_symmetry.space_group_name_H-M   'P 1'
#
loop_
_entity.id
_entity.type
_entity.pdbx_description
1 polymer ?
#
loop_
_entity_poly.entity_id
_entity_poly.type
_entity_poly.pdbx_seq_one_letter_code
_entity_poly.pdbx_strand_id
1 'polypeptide(L)' 'MAQLDMDEFLKRFERRAEAVRERGIPPLEGEARKIFIESAEKDYTDYSLIASAGWAVEDGELVLRIPLGG' A
#
# COMPACT_ATOMS: atom_id res chain seq x y z
N MET A 1 -22.19 -9.88 -9.55
CA MET A 1 -21.10 -9.69 -8.57
C MET A 1 -19.86 -9.36 -9.38
N ALA A 2 -19.13 -8.28 -9.04
CA ALA A 2 -17.89 -7.98 -9.75
C ALA A 2 -16.92 -9.15 -9.54
N GLN A 3 -16.33 -9.65 -10.62
CA GLN A 3 -15.28 -10.67 -10.55
C GLN A 3 -14.08 -10.09 -9.81
N LEU A 4 -13.51 -10.84 -8.87
CA LEU A 4 -12.32 -10.42 -8.13
C LEU A 4 -11.13 -10.42 -9.08
N ASP A 5 -10.74 -9.24 -9.56
CA ASP A 5 -9.53 -9.02 -10.33
C ASP A 5 -8.39 -8.64 -9.37
N MET A 6 -7.52 -9.62 -9.11
CA MET A 6 -6.41 -9.45 -8.19
C MET A 6 -5.29 -8.59 -8.78
N ASP A 7 -5.09 -8.59 -10.10
CA ASP A 7 -4.06 -7.76 -10.72
C ASP A 7 -4.45 -6.28 -10.65
N GLU A 8 -5.71 -5.95 -10.90
CA GLU A 8 -6.23 -4.60 -10.69
C GLU A 8 -6.27 -4.22 -9.20
N PHE A 9 -6.51 -5.18 -8.30
CA PHE A 9 -6.37 -4.94 -6.86
C PHE A 9 -4.95 -4.50 -6.50
N LEU A 10 -3.92 -5.24 -6.91
CA LEU A 10 -2.52 -4.91 -6.61
C LEU A 10 -2.12 -3.55 -7.23
N LYS A 11 -2.51 -3.29 -8.48
CA LYS A 11 -2.30 -1.99 -9.17
C LYS A 11 -2.93 -0.80 -8.45
N ARG A 12 -4.04 -1.00 -7.71
CA ARG A 12 -4.62 0.08 -6.91
C ARG A 12 -3.76 0.40 -5.69
N PHE A 13 -3.06 -0.58 -5.11
CA PHE A 13 -2.14 -0.34 -4.00
C PHE A 13 -0.82 0.29 -4.47
N GLU A 14 -0.33 -0.09 -5.65
CA GLU A 14 0.81 0.58 -6.29
C GLU A 14 0.53 2.08 -6.48
N ARG A 15 -0.60 2.44 -7.10
CA ARG A 15 -1.03 3.84 -7.28
C ARG A 15 -1.19 4.58 -5.94
N ARG A 16 -1.61 3.89 -4.87
CA ARG A 16 -1.70 4.51 -3.54
C ARG A 16 -0.34 4.78 -2.93
N ALA A 17 0.62 3.85 -3.07
CA ALA A 17 1.99 4.06 -2.62
C ALA A 17 2.64 5.25 -3.35
N GLU A 18 2.42 5.36 -4.67
CA GLU A 18 2.85 6.51 -5.48
C GLU A 18 2.20 7.81 -4.98
N ALA A 19 0.88 7.83 -4.79
CA ALA A 19 0.17 9.00 -4.30
C ALA A 19 0.65 9.48 -2.91
N VAL A 20 1.09 8.57 -2.03
CA VAL A 20 1.68 8.92 -0.73
C VAL A 20 3.04 9.61 -0.88
N ARG A 21 3.82 9.25 -1.90
CA ARG A 21 5.09 9.93 -2.22
C ARG A 21 4.88 11.27 -2.91
N GLU A 22 3.90 11.33 -3.80
CA GLU A 22 3.58 12.53 -4.58
C GLU A 22 2.88 13.61 -3.74
N ARG A 23 2.09 13.21 -2.73
CA ARG A 23 1.47 14.19 -1.82
C ARG A 23 2.57 14.90 -1.04
N GLY A 24 2.69 16.22 -1.25
CA GLY A 24 3.53 17.06 -0.43
C GLY A 24 3.03 17.09 1.02
N ILE A 25 3.90 17.49 1.96
CA ILE A 25 3.51 17.68 3.35
C ILE A 25 2.66 18.97 3.43
N PRO A 26 1.42 18.90 3.95
CA PRO A 26 0.59 20.09 4.15
C PRO A 26 1.24 21.07 5.14
N PRO A 27 0.81 22.34 5.19
CA PRO A 27 1.36 23.34 6.11
C PRO A 27 0.94 23.05 7.56
N LEU A 28 1.57 22.03 8.15
CA LEU A 28 1.43 21.60 9.54
C LEU A 28 2.71 21.96 10.31
N GLU A 29 2.57 22.29 11.59
CA GLU A 29 3.68 22.62 12.46
C GLU A 29 3.77 21.71 13.68
N GLY A 30 4.95 21.69 14.31
CA GLY A 30 5.20 20.99 15.56
C GLY A 30 4.82 19.51 15.51
N GLU A 31 4.00 19.09 16.48
CA GLU A 31 3.62 17.69 16.66
C GLU A 31 2.72 17.17 15.55
N ALA A 32 1.81 18.00 15.03
CA ALA A 32 0.92 17.61 13.94
C ALA A 32 1.71 17.24 12.66
N ARG A 33 2.82 17.96 12.40
CA ARG A 33 3.70 17.65 11.27
C ARG A 33 4.37 16.28 11.44
N LYS A 34 4.84 15.95 12.64
CA LYS A 34 5.49 14.66 12.92
C LYS A 34 4.51 13.50 12.74
N ILE A 35 3.33 13.60 13.35
CA ILE A 35 2.27 12.59 13.23
C ILE A 35 1.89 12.36 11.77
N PHE A 36 1.79 13.43 10.98
CA PHE A 36 1.49 13.32 9.55
C PHE A 36 2.59 12.54 8.78
N ILE A 37 3.86 12.84 9.06
CA ILE A 37 4.99 12.15 8.43
C ILE A 37 5.00 10.67 8.81
N GLU A 38 4.88 10.35 10.10
CA GLU A 38 4.85 8.96 10.58
C GLU A 38 3.68 8.17 9.98
N SER A 39 2.50 8.81 9.86
CA SER A 39 1.35 8.20 9.18
C SER A 39 1.64 7.95 7.70
N ALA A 40 2.26 8.92 7.02
CA ALA A 40 2.60 8.77 5.61
C ALA A 40 3.65 7.68 5.37
N GLU A 41 4.63 7.53 6.26
CA GLU A 41 5.63 6.46 6.18
C GLU A 41 4.99 5.07 6.36
N LYS A 42 4.06 4.94 7.30
CA LYS A 42 3.28 3.70 7.50
C LYS A 42 2.41 3.40 6.29
N ASP A 43 1.63 4.37 5.82
CA ASP A 43 0.78 4.23 4.64
C ASP A 43 1.60 3.77 3.42
N TYR A 44 2.74 4.43 3.19
CA TYR A 44 3.63 4.09 2.08
C TYR A 44 4.14 2.65 2.19
N THR A 45 4.61 2.26 3.38
CA THR A 45 5.13 0.92 3.65
C THR A 45 4.04 -0.14 3.41
N ASP A 46 2.87 0.03 4.01
CA ASP A 46 1.76 -0.93 3.91
C ASP A 46 1.27 -1.09 2.47
N TYR A 47 1.14 0.02 1.73
CA TYR A 47 0.73 -0.02 0.33
C TYR A 47 1.79 -0.68 -0.55
N SER A 48 3.07 -0.42 -0.30
CA SER A 48 4.17 -1.03 -1.06
C SER A 48 4.25 -2.55 -0.80
N LEU A 49 4.03 -2.98 0.44
CA LEU A 49 4.01 -4.40 0.80
C LEU A 49 2.89 -5.14 0.07
N ILE A 50 1.68 -4.59 0.04
CA ILE A 50 0.56 -5.21 -0.69
C ILE A 50 0.79 -5.14 -2.20
N ALA A 51 1.25 -4.00 -2.73
CA ALA A 51 1.50 -3.84 -4.16
C ALA A 51 2.54 -4.83 -4.72
N SER A 52 3.54 -5.17 -3.91
CA SER A 52 4.60 -6.12 -4.28
C SER A 52 4.22 -7.59 -4.09
N ALA A 53 3.03 -7.88 -3.55
CA ALA A 53 2.62 -9.24 -3.28
C ALA A 53 2.36 -10.03 -4.56
N GLY A 54 2.85 -11.27 -4.62
CA GLY A 54 2.27 -12.30 -5.49
C GLY A 54 0.96 -12.82 -4.90
N TRP A 55 0.04 -13.31 -5.73
CA TRP A 55 -1.24 -13.84 -5.27
C TRP A 55 -1.53 -15.24 -5.81
N ALA A 56 -2.25 -16.05 -5.04
CA ALA A 56 -2.77 -17.35 -5.43
C ALA A 56 -4.10 -17.63 -4.69
N VAL A 57 -4.89 -18.57 -5.21
CA VAL A 57 -6.04 -19.12 -4.49
C VAL A 57 -5.71 -20.54 -4.06
N GLU A 58 -5.68 -20.77 -2.75
CA GLU A 58 -5.29 -22.05 -2.13
C GLU A 58 -6.37 -22.45 -1.12
N ASP A 59 -6.90 -23.66 -1.23
CA ASP A 59 -7.97 -24.17 -0.36
C ASP A 59 -9.21 -23.27 -0.24
N GLY A 60 -9.50 -22.48 -1.29
CA GLY A 60 -10.61 -21.53 -1.30
C GLY A 60 -10.29 -20.17 -0.65
N GLU A 61 -9.05 -19.94 -0.24
CA GLU A 61 -8.57 -18.70 0.36
C GLU A 61 -7.64 -17.94 -0.59
N LEU A 62 -7.68 -16.61 -0.53
CA LEU A 62 -6.70 -15.76 -1.21
C LEU A 62 -5.42 -15.70 -0.38
N VAL A 63 -4.30 -16.12 -0.97
CA VAL A 63 -2.97 -16.05 -0.36
C VAL A 63 -2.18 -14.95 -1.02
N LEU A 64 -1.72 -13.98 -0.23
CA LEU A 64 -0.76 -12.96 -0.66
C LEU A 64 0.64 -13.33 -0.13
N ARG A 65 1.61 -13.43 -1.05
CA ARG A 65 3.01 -13.71 -0.73
C ARG A 65 3.83 -12.45 -0.95
N ILE A 66 4.30 -11.87 0.15
CA ILE A 66 5.09 -10.65 0.12
C ILE A 66 6.58 -11.02 0.12
N PRO A 67 7.37 -10.62 -0.88
CA PRO A 67 8.81 -10.84 -0.86
C PRO A 67 9.45 -9.98 0.24
N LEU A 68 10.24 -10.61 1.12
CA LEU A 68 10.94 -9.92 2.21
C LEU A 68 12.37 -9.50 1.84
N GLY A 69 12.78 -9.65 0.58
CA GLY A 69 14.13 -9.35 0.15
C GLY A 69 14.28 -9.15 -1.35
N GLY A 70 14.96 -8.05 -1.70
CA GLY A 70 15.55 -7.69 -2.97
C GLY A 70 16.73 -6.79 -2.69
#